data_AF-A0A7W1TV30-F1
#
_entry.id   AF-A0A7W1TV30-F1
#
_cell.length_a   1.000
_cell.length_b   1.000
_cell.length_c   1.000
_cell.angle_alpha   90.00
_cell.angle_beta   90.00
_cell.angle_gamma   90.00
#
_symmetry.space_group_name_H-M   'P 1'
#
loop_
_entity.id
_entity.type
_entity.pdbx_description
1 polymer ?
#
loop_
_entity_poly.entity_id
_entity_poly.type
_entity_poly.pdbx_seq_one_letter_code
_entity_poly.pdbx_strand_id
1 'polypeptide(L)' 'GFATVGTPLARMDLVPEITITADGVYWHPVGAEDDDLLITREMGPLASMLAAARAAAAREREHATRLASIFHCA' A
#
# COMPACT_ATOMS: atom_id res chain seq x y z
N GLY A 1 -24.70 4.85 7.96
CA GLY A 1 -25.06 3.62 7.21
C GLY A 1 -23.79 2.84 6.96
N PHE A 2 -23.86 1.52 6.94
CA PHE A 2 -22.72 0.64 6.69
C PHE A 2 -23.00 -0.21 5.45
N ALA A 3 -21.97 -0.45 4.63
CA ALA A 3 -22.10 -1.33 3.47
C ALA A 3 -22.21 -2.79 3.93
N THR A 4 -23.10 -3.55 3.30
CA THR A 4 -23.26 -5.00 3.55
C THR A 4 -22.46 -5.86 2.57
N VAL A 5 -21.87 -5.24 1.53
CA VAL A 5 -21.04 -5.90 0.52
C VAL A 5 -19.84 -4.99 0.23
N GLY A 6 -18.64 -5.56 0.24
CA GLY A 6 -17.39 -4.88 -0.11
C GLY A 6 -16.89 -5.26 -1.50
N THR A 7 -16.01 -4.43 -2.06
CA THR A 7 -15.23 -4.74 -3.27
C THR A 7 -13.82 -5.14 -2.85
N PRO A 8 -13.29 -6.28 -3.30
CA PRO A 8 -11.90 -6.62 -3.05
C PRO A 8 -11.00 -5.63 -3.79
N LEU A 9 -10.04 -5.04 -3.08
CA LEU A 9 -9.06 -4.12 -3.64
C LEU A 9 -7.67 -4.65 -3.29
N ALA A 10 -6.81 -4.75 -4.29
CA ALA A 10 -5.39 -4.93 -4.07
C ALA A 10 -4.77 -3.56 -3.72
N ARG A 11 -3.56 -3.60 -3.13
CA ARG A 11 -2.74 -2.41 -2.90
C ARG A 11 -2.61 -1.52 -4.14
N MET A 12 -2.53 -2.11 -5.33
CA MET A 12 -2.38 -1.39 -6.59
C MET A 12 -3.64 -0.74 -7.14
N ASP A 13 -4.81 -1.12 -6.66
CA ASP A 13 -6.06 -0.46 -7.01
C ASP A 13 -6.21 0.88 -6.27
N LEU A 14 -5.36 1.14 -5.28
CA LEU A 14 -5.39 2.30 -4.41
C LEU A 14 -4.26 3.27 -4.73
N VAL A 15 -4.63 4.54 -4.92
CA VAL A 15 -3.65 5.63 -4.88
C VAL A 15 -3.00 5.65 -3.50
N PRO A 16 -1.66 5.73 -3.39
CA PRO A 16 -1.02 5.70 -2.09
C PRO A 16 -1.42 6.91 -1.24
N GLU A 17 -2.06 6.65 -0.11
CA GLU A 17 -2.39 7.62 0.94
C GLU A 17 -1.79 7.12 2.25
N ILE A 18 -0.51 7.44 2.43
CA ILE A 18 0.29 6.86 3.51
C ILE A 18 -0.35 7.17 4.86
N THR A 19 -0.74 6.09 5.55
CA THR A 19 -1.47 6.16 6.80
C THR A 19 -0.59 5.63 7.91
N ILE A 20 -0.40 6.43 8.95
CA ILE A 20 0.39 6.05 10.11
C ILE A 20 -0.54 5.90 11.30
N THR A 21 -0.53 4.73 11.92
CA THR A 21 -1.26 4.43 13.16
C THR A 21 -0.29 4.11 14.29
N ALA A 22 -0.80 3.77 15.47
CA ALA A 22 0.04 3.27 16.57
C ALA A 22 0.69 1.92 16.24
N ASP A 23 0.12 1.15 15.30
CA ASP A 23 0.49 -0.24 15.01
C ASP A 23 1.40 -0.38 13.77
N GLY A 24 1.54 0.70 12.98
CA GLY A 24 2.42 0.71 11.82
C GLY A 24 2.09 1.76 10.77
N VAL A 25 2.78 1.62 9.65
CA VAL A 25 2.62 2.42 8.44
C VAL A 25 1.90 1.57 7.40
N TYR A 26 0.79 2.08 6.89
CA TYR A 26 -0.08 1.42 5.92
C TYR A 26 -0.12 2.24 4.62
N TRP A 27 -0.41 1.54 3.52
CA TRP A 27 -0.48 2.11 2.18
C TRP A 27 -1.62 3.10 1.98
N HIS A 28 -2.76 2.83 2.63
CA HIS A 28 -4.00 3.58 2.47
C HIS A 28 -4.88 3.41 3.72
N PRO A 29 -5.65 4.42 4.14
CA PRO A 29 -6.42 4.33 5.39
C PRO A 29 -7.53 3.27 5.35
N VAL A 30 -8.01 2.91 4.15
CA VAL A 30 -9.09 1.92 3.96
C VAL A 30 -8.74 0.53 4.51
N GLY A 31 -7.45 0.19 4.62
CA GLY A 31 -6.98 -1.06 5.23
C GLY A 31 -5.87 -0.79 6.23
N ALA A 32 -6.05 0.21 7.09
CA ALA A 32 -5.14 0.50 8.21
C ALA A 32 -5.15 -0.57 9.33
N GLU A 33 -5.79 -1.71 9.07
CA GLU A 33 -5.83 -2.91 9.90
C GLU A 33 -5.53 -4.18 9.06
N ASP A 34 -5.15 -4.00 7.79
CA ASP A 34 -4.92 -5.06 6.82
C ASP A 34 -3.41 -5.25 6.57
N ASP A 35 -2.92 -6.47 6.76
CA ASP A 35 -1.51 -6.84 6.56
C ASP A 35 -1.08 -6.72 5.09
N ASP A 36 -2.00 -6.87 4.13
CA ASP A 36 -1.69 -6.69 2.70
C ASP A 36 -1.41 -5.21 2.36
N LEU A 37 -1.95 -4.28 3.17
CA LEU A 37 -1.68 -2.85 3.04
C LEU A 37 -0.57 -2.37 3.98
N LEU A 38 -0.08 -3.19 4.90
CA LEU A 38 1.02 -2.85 5.81
C LEU A 38 2.36 -2.68 5.08
N ILE A 39 2.98 -1.52 5.28
CA ILE A 39 4.31 -1.20 4.75
C ILE A 39 5.39 -1.61 5.75
N THR A 40 5.23 -1.22 7.01
CA THR A 40 6.15 -1.57 8.10
C THR A 40 5.47 -1.40 9.46
N ARG A 41 5.87 -2.25 10.43
CA ARG A 41 5.52 -2.10 11.86
C ARG A 41 6.57 -1.29 12.62
N GLU A 42 7.69 -0.95 11.98
CA GLU A 42 8.77 -0.19 12.61
C GLU A 42 8.37 1.27 12.75
N MET A 43 8.19 1.70 13.99
CA MET A 43 7.90 3.08 14.35
C MET A 43 9.21 3.84 14.58
N GLY A 44 9.27 5.09 14.13
CA GLY A 44 10.47 5.90 14.23
C GLY A 44 10.22 7.34 13.80
N PRO A 45 11.29 8.09 13.45
CA PRO A 45 11.13 9.43 12.89
C PRO A 45 10.25 9.41 11.64
N LEU A 46 9.37 10.41 11.49
CA LEU A 46 8.47 10.49 10.34
C LEU A 46 9.21 10.43 8.98
N ALA A 47 10.42 10.97 8.93
CA ALA A 47 11.26 10.92 7.74
C ALA A 47 11.64 9.49 7.31
N SER A 48 11.98 8.59 8.25
CA SER A 48 12.31 7.21 7.92
C SER A 48 11.07 6.42 7.48
N MET A 49 9.93 6.68 8.13
CA MET A 49 8.64 6.09 7.77
C MET A 49 8.20 6.50 6.36
N LEU A 50 8.37 7.77 5.99
CA LEU A 50 8.08 8.25 4.64
C LEU A 50 9.06 7.67 3.60
N ALA A 51 10.33 7.48 3.97
CA ALA A 51 11.31 6.82 3.09
C ALA A 51 10.90 5.36 2.82
N ALA A 52 10.48 4.62 3.85
CA ALA A 52 9.96 3.26 3.70
C ALA A 52 8.74 3.21 2.77
N ALA A 53 7.81 4.16 2.93
CA ALA A 53 6.65 4.28 2.06
C ALA A 53 7.01 4.55 0.59
N ARG A 54 7.96 5.45 0.34
CA ARG A 54 8.47 5.70 -1.03
C ARG A 54 9.13 4.48 -1.63
N ALA A 55 9.91 3.74 -0.85
CA ALA A 55 10.55 2.50 -1.30
C ALA A 55 9.52 1.40 -1.61
N ALA A 56 8.47 1.27 -0.80
CA ALA A 56 7.34 0.38 -1.10
C ALA A 56 6.66 0.75 -2.42
N ALA A 57 6.38 2.04 -2.64
CA ALA A 57 5.74 2.49 -3.87
C ALA A 57 6.59 2.29 -5.13
N ALA A 58 7.91 2.46 -5.01
CA ALA A 58 8.84 2.19 -6.11
C ALA A 58 8.82 0.70 -6.50
N ARG A 59 8.87 -0.21 -5.51
CA ARG A 59 8.82 -1.66 -5.74
C ARG A 59 7.51 -2.08 -6.41
N GLU A 60 6.40 -1.52 -5.97
CA GLU A 60 5.09 -1.84 -6.53
C GLU A 60 4.98 -1.42 -8.01
N ARG A 61 5.48 -0.23 -8.35
CA ARG A 61 5.54 0.25 -9.75
C ARG A 61 6.46 -0.62 -10.61
N GLU A 62 7.61 -1.02 -10.07
CA GLU A 62 8.53 -1.93 -10.76
C GLU A 62 7.86 -3.28 -11.04
N HIS A 63 7.14 -3.82 -10.05
CA HIS A 63 6.40 -5.07 -10.20
C HIS A 63 5.33 -4.97 -11.30
N ALA A 64 4.51 -3.92 -11.28
CA ALA A 64 3.51 -3.68 -12.33
C ALA A 64 4.15 -3.50 -13.72
N THR A 65 5.26 -2.75 -13.81
CA THR A 65 5.99 -2.57 -15.07
C THR A 65 6.52 -3.90 -15.62
N ARG A 66 7.05 -4.76 -14.73
CA ARG A 66 7.55 -6.09 -15.10
C ARG A 66 6.41 -7.01 -15.56
N LEU A 67 5.26 -6.97 -14.91
CA LEU A 67 4.10 -7.75 -15.35
C LEU A 67 3.62 -7.30 -16.74
N ALA A 68 3.51 -5.98 -16.96
CA ALA A 68 3.12 -5.43 -18.25
C ALA A 68 4.11 -5.79 -19.39
N SER A 69 5.41 -5.93 -19.10
CA SER A 69 6.38 -6.33 -20.12
C SER A 69 6.27 -7.81 -20.53
N ILE A 70 5.81 -8.68 -19.62
CA ILE A 70 5.62 -10.11 -19.86
C ILE A 70 4.25 -10.38 -20.49
N PHE A 71 3.21 -9.69 -20.02
CA PHE A 71 1.83 -9.84 -20.48
C PHE A 71 1.39 -8.62 -21.28
N HIS A 72 1.62 -8.66 -22.59
CA HIS A 72 1.34 -7.57 -23.54
C HIS A 72 -0.16 -7.24 -23.76
N CYS A 73 -1.08 -7.92 -23.07
CA CYS A 73 -2.53 -7.80 -23.27
C CYS A 73 -3.25 -7.06 -22.13
N ALA A 74 -2.52 -6.34 -21.28
CA ALA A 74 -3.09 -5.49 -20.23
C ALA A 74 -3.25 -4.04 -20.71
#